data_AF-A0A529SN71-F1
#
_entry.id   AF-A0A529SN71-F1
#
_cell.length_a   1.000
_cell.length_b   1.000
_cell.length_c   1.000
_cell.angle_alpha   90.00
_cell.angle_beta   90.00
_cell.angle_gamma   90.00
#
_symmetry.space_group_name_H-M   'P 1'
#
loop_
_entity.id
_entity.type
_entity.pdbx_description
1 polymer ?
#
loop_
_entity_poly.entity_id
_entity_poly.type
_entity_poly.pdbx_seq_one_letter_code
_entity_poly.pdbx_strand_id
1 'polypeptide(L)'
;MIRDGDPEAGSRLLEVALTELPKAAFHAHYASLRAALARGFAAAGRADDATTVIEHALALAERSGDVWYFPELLRVKGEFLAARQAPDAAEETFLLSLDWARRQGALAWELRTGISLARLWAEQDRIDVAHAFLSELRARFTEGFETVDLVEAAQLLTRLEDSRRGDTDEIET
;
A
#
# COMPACT_ATOMS: atom_id res chain seq x y z
N MET A 1 3.33 22.71 -3.37
CA MET A 1 2.73 22.89 -4.71
C MET A 1 2.76 21.54 -5.43
N ILE A 2 1.95 20.58 -4.96
CA ILE A 2 1.59 19.33 -5.65
C ILE A 2 0.07 19.26 -5.44
N ARG A 3 -0.68 19.91 -6.34
CA ARG A 3 -2.15 19.92 -6.28
C ARG A 3 -2.83 19.91 -7.66
N ASP A 4 -2.08 19.92 -8.76
CA ASP A 4 -2.64 19.90 -10.12
C ASP A 4 -2.22 18.62 -10.85
N GLY A 5 -2.89 17.52 -10.52
CA GLY A 5 -3.44 16.49 -11.42
C GLY A 5 -2.69 15.92 -12.63
N ASP A 6 -1.40 16.14 -12.85
CA ASP A 6 -0.64 15.49 -13.95
C ASP A 6 0.34 14.43 -13.40
N PRO A 7 -0.07 13.13 -13.40
CA PRO A 7 0.78 12.03 -12.95
C PRO A 7 2.07 11.88 -13.76
N GLU A 8 2.06 12.29 -15.02
CA GLU A 8 3.19 12.15 -15.93
C GLU A 8 4.24 13.23 -15.65
N ALA A 9 3.81 14.47 -15.45
CA ALA A 9 4.70 15.54 -14.98
C ALA A 9 5.27 15.24 -13.59
N GLY A 10 4.46 14.71 -12.68
CA GLY A 10 4.91 14.26 -11.36
C GLY A 10 5.96 13.15 -11.46
N SER A 11 5.76 12.18 -12.33
CA SER A 11 6.70 11.07 -12.55
C SER A 11 8.03 11.57 -13.15
N ARG A 12 8.00 12.47 -14.14
CA ARG A 12 9.22 13.08 -14.72
C ARG A 12 10.04 13.87 -13.68
N LEU A 13 9.37 14.64 -12.83
CA LEU A 13 10.03 15.39 -11.75
C LEU A 13 10.73 14.44 -10.75
N LEU A 14 10.10 13.31 -10.44
CA LEU A 14 10.67 12.29 -9.56
C LEU A 14 11.84 11.55 -10.22
N GLU A 15 11.78 11.22 -11.51
CA GLU A 15 12.90 10.61 -12.25
C GLU A 15 14.17 11.48 -12.22
N VAL A 16 14.02 12.78 -12.50
CA VAL A 16 15.14 13.74 -12.46
C VAL A 16 15.73 13.81 -11.05
N ALA A 17 14.89 13.92 -10.02
CA ALA A 17 15.35 13.96 -8.63
C ALA A 17 16.10 12.67 -8.22
N LEU A 18 15.65 11.50 -8.67
CA LEU A 18 16.30 10.22 -8.39
C LEU A 18 17.65 10.04 -9.10
N THR A 19 17.91 10.80 -10.17
CA THR A 19 19.16 10.76 -10.95
C THR A 19 20.22 11.69 -10.34
N GLU A 20 19.79 12.82 -9.74
CA GLU A 20 20.67 13.87 -9.21
C GLU A 20 21.00 13.73 -7.71
N LEU A 21 20.33 12.85 -6.97
CA LEU A 21 20.56 12.68 -5.52
C LEU A 21 21.82 11.83 -5.20
N PRO A 22 22.73 12.28 -4.32
CA PRO A 22 23.88 11.48 -3.89
C PRO A 22 23.45 10.20 -3.17
N LYS A 23 24.00 9.04 -3.57
CA LYS A 23 23.72 7.71 -2.98
C LYS A 23 23.85 7.64 -1.44
N ALA A 24 24.61 8.55 -0.83
CA ALA A 24 24.90 8.55 0.60
C ALA A 24 23.94 9.41 1.45
N ALA A 25 23.12 10.26 0.84
CA ALA A 25 22.21 11.14 1.58
C ALA A 25 20.76 10.76 1.29
N PHE A 26 20.12 10.13 2.29
CA PHE A 26 18.68 9.86 2.38
C PHE A 26 18.09 8.73 1.54
N HIS A 27 18.51 7.50 1.85
CA HIS A 27 17.85 6.28 1.39
C HIS A 27 16.34 6.21 1.75
N ALA A 28 15.91 6.79 2.88
CA ALA A 28 14.50 6.91 3.26
C ALA A 28 13.69 7.83 2.31
N HIS A 29 14.29 8.91 1.78
CA HIS A 29 13.66 9.72 0.73
C HIS A 29 13.68 9.00 -0.61
N TYR A 30 14.71 8.20 -0.87
CA TYR A 30 14.85 7.45 -2.11
C TYR A 30 13.75 6.39 -2.28
N ALA A 31 13.42 5.65 -1.22
CA ALA A 31 12.37 4.63 -1.27
C ALA A 31 10.96 5.24 -1.30
N SER A 32 10.73 6.36 -0.59
CA SER A 32 9.45 7.07 -0.63
C SER A 32 9.16 7.72 -1.99
N LEU A 33 10.19 8.33 -2.60
CA LEU A 33 10.10 8.89 -3.96
C LEU A 33 9.89 7.79 -5.00
N ARG A 34 10.46 6.60 -4.83
CA ARG A 34 10.23 5.46 -5.72
C ARG A 34 8.84 4.85 -5.58
N ALA A 35 8.33 4.74 -4.37
CA ALA A 35 6.94 4.34 -4.15
C ALA A 35 5.97 5.35 -4.81
N ALA A 36 6.26 6.64 -4.71
CA ALA A 36 5.50 7.68 -5.39
C ALA A 36 5.63 7.63 -6.92
N LEU A 37 6.84 7.42 -7.45
CA LEU A 37 7.10 7.30 -8.89
C LEU A 37 6.39 6.09 -9.48
N ALA A 38 6.46 4.93 -8.82
CA ALA A 38 5.80 3.73 -9.30
C ALA A 38 4.27 3.91 -9.33
N ARG A 39 3.69 4.55 -8.30
CA ARG A 39 2.27 4.93 -8.34
C ARG A 39 1.95 5.90 -9.48
N GLY A 40 2.84 6.85 -9.77
CA GLY A 40 2.72 7.76 -10.91
C GLY A 40 2.72 7.04 -12.25
N PHE A 41 3.62 6.07 -12.45
CA PHE A 41 3.63 5.23 -13.65
C PHE A 41 2.39 4.35 -13.78
N ALA A 42 1.93 3.73 -12.69
CA ALA A 42 0.71 2.95 -12.70
C ALA A 42 -0.51 3.81 -13.07
N ALA A 43 -0.63 5.02 -12.51
CA ALA A 43 -1.68 5.97 -12.87
C ALA A 43 -1.61 6.44 -14.34
N ALA A 44 -0.41 6.44 -14.94
CA ALA A 44 -0.19 6.76 -16.35
C ALA A 44 -0.32 5.54 -17.30
N GLY A 45 -0.80 4.38 -16.81
CA GLY A 45 -0.94 3.15 -17.61
C GLY A 45 0.38 2.42 -17.92
N ARG A 46 1.50 2.86 -17.32
CA ARG A 46 2.85 2.30 -17.49
C ARG A 46 3.15 1.26 -16.41
N ALA A 47 2.33 0.21 -16.34
CA ALA A 47 2.37 -0.78 -15.26
C ALA A 47 3.69 -1.57 -15.18
N ASP A 48 4.32 -1.87 -16.32
CA ASP A 48 5.59 -2.60 -16.36
C ASP A 48 6.77 -1.75 -15.86
N ASP A 49 6.75 -0.44 -16.14
CA ASP A 49 7.74 0.50 -15.62
C ASP A 49 7.59 0.67 -14.10
N ALA A 50 6.35 0.79 -13.62
CA ALA A 50 6.03 0.83 -12.20
C ALA A 50 6.57 -0.42 -11.47
N THR A 51 6.35 -1.60 -12.05
CA THR A 51 6.84 -2.87 -11.53
C THR A 51 8.38 -2.89 -11.49
N THR A 52 9.04 -2.51 -12.59
CA THR A 52 10.50 -2.49 -12.69
C THR A 52 11.13 -1.58 -11.63
N VAL A 53 10.57 -0.39 -11.42
CA VAL A 53 11.04 0.55 -10.38
C VAL A 53 10.94 -0.05 -8.98
N ILE A 54 9.83 -0.73 -8.68
CA ILE A 54 9.62 -1.32 -7.35
C ILE A 54 10.51 -2.53 -7.10
N GLU A 55 10.69 -3.41 -8.08
CA GLU A 55 11.59 -4.57 -7.96
C GLU A 55 13.04 -4.11 -7.77
N HIS A 56 13.48 -3.10 -8.51
CA HIS A 56 14.81 -2.54 -8.34
C HIS A 56 14.99 -1.88 -6.96
N ALA A 57 13.95 -1.21 -6.44
CA ALA A 57 13.97 -0.61 -5.10
C ALA A 57 14.09 -1.68 -4.00
N LEU A 58 13.30 -2.75 -4.10
CA LEU A 58 13.35 -3.88 -3.18
C LEU A 58 14.74 -4.53 -3.19
N ALA A 59 15.24 -4.90 -4.38
CA ALA A 59 16.55 -5.54 -4.50
C ALA A 59 17.69 -4.64 -3.97
N LEU A 60 17.60 -3.32 -4.15
CA LEU A 60 18.58 -2.39 -3.60
C LEU A 60 18.53 -2.35 -2.07
N ALA A 61 17.34 -2.26 -1.49
CA ALA A 61 17.15 -2.21 -0.05
C ALA A 61 17.60 -3.51 0.65
N GLU A 62 17.42 -4.68 0.03
CA GLU A 62 17.98 -5.94 0.55
C GLU A 62 19.50 -5.93 0.55
N ARG A 63 20.12 -5.50 -0.56
CA ARG A 63 21.58 -5.47 -0.69
C ARG A 63 22.24 -4.44 0.22
N SER A 64 21.60 -3.29 0.45
CA SER A 64 22.12 -2.25 1.32
C SER A 64 21.84 -2.51 2.80
N GLY A 65 20.88 -3.39 3.12
CA GLY A 65 20.35 -3.58 4.47
C GLY A 65 19.44 -2.46 4.96
N ASP A 66 19.11 -1.48 4.11
CA ASP A 66 18.17 -0.41 4.45
C ASP A 66 16.73 -0.84 4.19
N VAL A 67 16.22 -1.60 5.14
CA VAL A 67 14.88 -2.21 5.09
C VAL A 67 13.81 -1.37 5.77
N TRP A 68 14.08 -0.12 6.17
CA TRP A 68 13.08 0.72 6.84
C TRP A 68 11.80 0.93 5.99
N TYR A 69 11.97 1.07 4.67
CA TYR A 69 10.87 1.33 3.75
C TYR A 69 10.34 0.06 3.06
N PHE A 70 10.90 -1.09 3.40
CA PHE A 70 10.59 -2.38 2.79
C PHE A 70 9.10 -2.74 2.81
N PRO A 71 8.37 -2.52 3.93
CA PRO A 71 6.92 -2.75 3.96
C PRO A 71 6.18 -1.93 2.90
N GLU A 72 6.49 -0.63 2.78
CA GLU A 72 5.81 0.22 1.80
C GLU A 72 6.12 -0.18 0.35
N LEU A 73 7.35 -0.61 0.05
CA LEU A 73 7.71 -1.12 -1.28
C LEU A 73 6.95 -2.40 -1.62
N LEU A 74 6.85 -3.34 -0.68
CA LEU A 74 6.09 -4.57 -0.83
C LEU A 74 4.59 -4.27 -0.98
N ARG A 75 4.04 -3.34 -0.17
CA ARG A 75 2.65 -2.92 -0.28
C ARG A 75 2.33 -2.38 -1.68
N VAL A 76 3.16 -1.49 -2.22
CA VAL A 76 2.96 -0.95 -3.58
C VAL A 76 3.07 -2.05 -4.65
N LYS A 77 3.98 -3.01 -4.48
CA LYS A 77 4.04 -4.19 -5.35
C LYS A 77 2.74 -5.01 -5.31
N GLY A 78 2.19 -5.23 -4.11
CA GLY A 78 0.91 -5.91 -3.92
C GLY A 78 -0.23 -5.19 -4.65
N GLU A 79 -0.29 -3.86 -4.59
CA GLU A 79 -1.28 -3.05 -5.31
C GLU A 79 -1.19 -3.24 -6.83
N PHE A 80 0.02 -3.33 -7.39
CA PHE A 80 0.19 -3.61 -8.82
C PHE A 80 -0.23 -5.02 -9.22
N LEU A 81 0.05 -6.01 -8.37
CA LEU A 81 -0.38 -7.39 -8.59
C LEU A 81 -1.91 -7.50 -8.56
N ALA A 82 -2.56 -6.84 -7.61
CA ALA A 82 -4.02 -6.77 -7.53
C ALA A 82 -4.61 -6.13 -8.80
N ALA A 83 -4.07 -4.98 -9.24
CA ALA A 83 -4.51 -4.31 -10.46
C ALA A 83 -4.34 -5.17 -11.73
N ARG A 84 -3.34 -6.07 -11.75
CA ARG A 84 -3.08 -7.03 -12.83
C ARG A 84 -3.90 -8.32 -12.73
N GLN A 85 -4.91 -8.36 -11.86
CA GLN A 85 -5.76 -9.55 -11.65
C GLN A 85 -4.96 -10.78 -11.21
N ALA A 86 -3.92 -10.58 -10.39
CA ALA A 86 -3.15 -11.63 -9.75
C ALA A 86 -3.36 -11.60 -8.22
N PRO A 87 -4.58 -11.88 -7.74
CA PRO A 87 -4.96 -11.62 -6.35
C PRO A 87 -4.19 -12.50 -5.35
N ASP A 88 -3.90 -13.76 -5.66
CA ASP A 88 -3.15 -14.64 -4.76
C ASP A 88 -1.72 -14.12 -4.51
N ALA A 89 -1.05 -13.69 -5.58
CA ALA A 89 0.29 -13.11 -5.47
C ALA A 89 0.27 -11.75 -4.76
N ALA A 90 -0.80 -10.98 -4.92
CA ALA A 90 -0.99 -9.72 -4.20
C ALA A 90 -1.18 -9.98 -2.70
N GLU A 91 -2.02 -10.94 -2.32
CA GLU A 91 -2.24 -11.35 -0.92
C GLU A 91 -0.93 -11.81 -0.27
N GLU A 92 -0.18 -12.70 -0.92
CA GLU A 92 1.14 -13.15 -0.43
C GLU A 92 2.10 -11.96 -0.23
N THR A 93 2.11 -11.02 -1.16
CA THR A 93 2.97 -9.83 -1.09
C THR A 93 2.56 -8.89 0.05
N PHE A 94 1.25 -8.70 0.28
CA PHE A 94 0.75 -7.91 1.41
C PHE A 94 1.06 -8.57 2.76
N LEU A 95 0.94 -9.90 2.85
CA LEU A 95 1.29 -10.65 4.05
C LEU A 95 2.78 -10.53 4.36
N LEU A 96 3.65 -10.57 3.34
CA LEU A 96 5.08 -10.32 3.51
C LEU A 96 5.37 -8.89 3.97
N SER A 97 4.66 -7.89 3.43
CA SER A 97 4.75 -6.50 3.89
C SER A 97 4.38 -6.36 5.37
N LEU A 98 3.28 -6.99 5.80
CA LEU A 98 2.84 -7.01 7.19
C LEU A 98 3.87 -7.64 8.13
N ASP A 99 4.46 -8.77 7.73
CA ASP A 99 5.50 -9.43 8.51
C ASP A 99 6.73 -8.51 8.71
N TRP A 100 7.18 -7.84 7.64
CA TRP A 100 8.26 -6.85 7.75
C TRP A 100 7.89 -5.66 8.64
N ALA A 101 6.67 -5.11 8.51
CA ALA A 101 6.21 -4.00 9.34
C ALA A 101 6.19 -4.37 10.83
N ARG A 102 5.72 -5.59 11.16
CA ARG A 102 5.69 -6.13 12.51
C ARG A 102 7.09 -6.33 13.09
N ARG A 103 8.01 -6.90 12.31
CA ARG A 103 9.42 -7.05 12.71
C ARG A 103 10.08 -5.71 13.03
N GLN A 104 9.66 -4.65 12.36
CA GLN A 104 10.15 -3.28 12.57
C GLN A 104 9.42 -2.54 13.70
N GLY A 105 8.34 -3.10 14.26
CA GLY A 105 7.48 -2.40 15.21
C GLY A 105 6.76 -1.18 14.61
N ALA A 106 6.61 -1.14 13.28
CA ALA A 106 6.13 0.02 12.55
C ALA A 106 4.61 -0.06 12.31
N LEU A 107 3.84 0.30 13.34
CA LEU A 107 2.38 0.15 13.33
C LEU A 107 1.69 0.92 12.19
N ALA A 108 2.23 2.09 11.80
CA ALA A 108 1.72 2.84 10.65
C ALA A 108 1.84 2.05 9.33
N TRP A 109 2.94 1.33 9.13
CA TRP A 109 3.12 0.46 7.96
C TRP A 109 2.22 -0.77 8.01
N GLU A 110 1.98 -1.31 9.21
CA GLU A 110 1.00 -2.37 9.40
C GLU A 110 -0.39 -1.89 8.93
N LEU A 111 -0.85 -0.73 9.40
CA LEU A 111 -2.16 -0.19 9.05
C LEU A 111 -2.31 0.07 7.55
N ARG A 112 -1.34 0.74 6.93
CA ARG A 112 -1.38 1.01 5.48
C ARG A 112 -1.48 -0.28 4.68
N THR A 113 -0.68 -1.28 5.03
CA THR A 113 -0.73 -2.58 4.34
C THR A 113 -2.06 -3.28 4.62
N GLY A 114 -2.55 -3.21 5.85
CA GLY A 114 -3.80 -3.85 6.25
C GLY A 114 -5.02 -3.28 5.52
N ILE A 115 -5.04 -1.97 5.23
CA ILE A 115 -6.08 -1.35 4.40
C ILE A 115 -6.07 -1.94 2.98
N SER A 116 -4.89 -2.02 2.34
CA SER A 116 -4.77 -2.60 0.99
C SER A 116 -5.19 -4.07 0.96
N LEU A 117 -4.79 -4.86 1.97
CA LEU A 117 -5.17 -6.27 2.07
C LEU A 117 -6.67 -6.47 2.33
N ALA A 118 -7.26 -5.66 3.22
CA ALA A 118 -8.70 -5.71 3.48
C ALA A 118 -9.53 -5.36 2.24
N ARG A 119 -9.06 -4.44 1.39
CA ARG A 119 -9.70 -4.15 0.09
C ARG A 119 -9.64 -5.35 -0.85
N LEU A 120 -8.46 -5.96 -0.98
CA LEU A 120 -8.29 -7.15 -1.82
C LEU A 120 -9.25 -8.27 -1.39
N TRP A 121 -9.33 -8.56 -0.09
CA TRP A 121 -10.26 -9.56 0.43
C TRP A 121 -11.72 -9.18 0.19
N ALA A 122 -12.08 -7.90 0.31
CA ALA A 122 -13.42 -7.45 0.02
C ALA A 122 -13.80 -7.60 -1.47
N GLU A 123 -12.86 -7.35 -2.38
CA GLU A 123 -13.02 -7.59 -3.83
C GLU A 123 -13.14 -9.08 -4.17
N GLN A 124 -12.75 -9.98 -3.25
CA GLN A 124 -12.91 -11.43 -3.35
C GLN A 124 -14.12 -11.94 -2.55
N ASP A 125 -15.07 -11.08 -2.19
CA ASP A 125 -16.26 -11.39 -1.39
C ASP A 125 -15.95 -11.96 0.02
N ARG A 126 -14.72 -11.76 0.53
CA ARG A 126 -14.29 -12.17 1.88
C ARG A 126 -14.52 -11.04 2.89
N ILE A 127 -15.71 -10.46 2.90
CA ILE A 127 -16.04 -9.23 3.64
C ILE A 127 -15.86 -9.40 5.16
N ASP A 128 -16.31 -10.52 5.73
CA ASP A 128 -16.17 -10.80 7.17
C ASP A 128 -14.70 -10.88 7.60
N VAL A 129 -13.85 -11.51 6.78
CA VAL A 129 -12.41 -11.65 7.03
C VAL A 129 -11.74 -10.27 6.98
N ALA A 130 -12.07 -9.47 5.95
CA ALA A 130 -11.57 -8.11 5.80
C ALA A 130 -11.94 -7.22 6.99
N HIS A 131 -13.20 -7.25 7.41
CA HIS A 131 -13.70 -6.42 8.50
C HIS A 131 -13.07 -6.81 9.84
N ALA A 132 -13.05 -8.11 10.17
CA ALA A 132 -12.47 -8.60 11.43
C ALA A 132 -10.99 -8.23 11.56
N PHE A 133 -10.21 -8.49 10.50
CA PHE A 133 -8.78 -8.19 10.48
C PHE A 133 -8.49 -6.69 10.62
N LEU A 134 -9.15 -5.85 9.83
CA LEU A 134 -8.90 -4.41 9.85
C LEU A 134 -9.38 -3.77 11.17
N SER A 135 -10.45 -4.30 11.77
CA SER A 135 -10.95 -3.85 13.07
C SER A 135 -9.93 -4.11 14.17
N GLU A 136 -9.38 -5.33 14.23
CA GLU A 136 -8.33 -5.68 15.20
C GLU A 136 -7.09 -4.81 15.03
N LEU A 137 -6.65 -4.61 13.79
CA LEU A 137 -5.47 -3.79 13.52
C LEU A 137 -5.68 -2.33 13.90
N ARG A 138 -6.83 -1.73 13.54
CA ARG A 138 -7.17 -0.36 13.90
C ARG A 138 -7.28 -0.18 15.43
N ALA A 139 -7.77 -1.18 16.15
CA ALA A 139 -7.92 -1.13 17.61
C ALA A 139 -6.59 -1.03 18.38
N ARG A 140 -5.46 -1.36 17.74
CA ARG A 140 -4.12 -1.18 18.33
C ARG A 140 -3.67 0.28 18.41
N PHE A 141 -4.36 1.20 17.73
CA PHE A 141 -4.07 2.63 17.78
C PHE A 141 -4.84 3.31 18.90
N THR A 142 -4.15 4.13 19.69
CA THR A 142 -4.75 4.96 20.77
C THR A 142 -4.74 6.46 20.45
N GLU A 143 -4.04 6.87 19.39
CA GLU A 143 -3.88 8.26 18.96
C GLU A 143 -3.73 8.35 17.43
N GLY A 144 -3.69 9.58 16.90
CA GLY A 144 -3.46 9.81 15.47
C GLY A 144 -4.67 9.54 14.58
N PHE A 145 -5.89 9.47 15.13
CA PHE A 145 -7.12 9.18 14.38
C PHE A 145 -7.44 10.16 13.24
N GLU A 146 -6.78 11.30 13.20
CA GLU A 146 -6.90 12.30 12.14
C GLU A 146 -5.88 12.11 11.00
N THR A 147 -4.99 11.12 11.11
CA THR A 147 -4.09 10.73 10.02
C THR A 147 -4.87 10.11 8.87
N VAL A 148 -4.35 10.32 7.65
CA VAL A 148 -4.99 9.82 6.41
C VAL A 148 -5.30 8.33 6.51
N ASP A 149 -4.36 7.52 6.98
CA ASP A 149 -4.52 6.07 7.05
C ASP A 149 -5.60 5.64 8.08
N LEU A 150 -5.69 6.30 9.24
CA LEU A 150 -6.71 5.96 10.24
C LEU A 150 -8.11 6.40 9.83
N VAL A 151 -8.22 7.53 9.12
CA VAL A 151 -9.48 7.97 8.51
C VAL A 151 -9.90 6.99 7.42
N GLU A 152 -8.98 6.59 6.55
CA GLU A 152 -9.22 5.64 5.47
C GLU A 152 -9.64 4.25 6.00
N ALA A 153 -8.98 3.77 7.06
CA ALA A 153 -9.35 2.53 7.72
C ALA A 153 -10.77 2.59 8.31
N ALA A 154 -11.14 3.70 8.95
CA ALA A 154 -12.48 3.89 9.50
C ALA A 154 -13.55 3.89 8.40
N GLN A 155 -13.32 4.62 7.30
CA GLN A 155 -14.22 4.65 6.15
C GLN A 155 -14.37 3.28 5.47
N LEU A 156 -13.28 2.51 5.38
CA LEU A 156 -13.33 1.16 4.85
C LEU A 156 -14.13 0.23 5.76
N LEU A 157 -13.93 0.29 7.08
CA LEU A 157 -14.71 -0.50 8.03
C LEU A 157 -16.22 -0.23 7.93
N THR A 158 -16.62 1.04 7.82
CA THR A 158 -18.04 1.39 7.61
C THR A 158 -18.59 0.77 6.32
N ARG A 159 -17.87 0.85 5.20
CA ARG A 159 -18.30 0.23 3.95
C ARG A 159 -18.43 -1.29 4.05
N LEU A 160 -17.49 -1.95 4.73
CA LEU A 160 -17.54 -3.38 4.95
C LEU A 160 -18.74 -3.76 5.83
N GLU A 161 -19.10 -2.96 6.83
CA GLU A 161 -20.30 -3.19 7.65
C GLU A 161 -21.59 -3.06 6.83
N ASP A 162 -21.67 -2.07 5.96
CA ASP A 162 -22.84 -1.88 5.10
C ASP A 162 -23.00 -3.06 4.12
N SER A 163 -21.90 -3.54 3.52
CA SER A 163 -21.90 -4.74 2.66
C SER A 163 -22.36 -5.99 3.43
N ARG A 164 -21.88 -6.20 4.66
CA ARG A 164 -22.30 -7.34 5.50
C ARG A 164 -23.79 -7.34 5.81
N ARG A 165 -24.39 -6.16 5.99
CA ARG A 165 -25.82 -6.02 6.28
C ARG A 165 -26.67 -6.25 5.04
N GLY A 166 -26.19 -5.85 3.86
CA GLY A 166 -26.86 -6.10 2.59
C GLY A 166 -27.01 -7.59 2.28
N ASP A 167 -25.97 -8.39 2.51
CA ASP A 167 -26.00 -9.84 2.28
C ASP A 167 -26.99 -10.58 3.20
N THR A 168 -27.23 -10.08 4.41
CA THR A 168 -28.21 -10.68 5.35
C THR A 168 -29.66 -10.42 4.95
N ASP A 169 -29.96 -9.30 4.28
CA ASP A 169 -31.34 -8.96 3.88
C ASP A 169 -31.78 -9.70 2.59
N GLU A 170 -30.84 -10.15 1.74
CA GLU A 170 -31.14 -10.92 0.51
C GLU A 170 -31.47 -12.41 0.77
N ILE A 171 -31.16 -12.95 1.96
CA ILE A 171 -31.40 -14.36 2.30
C ILE A 171 -32.81 -14.59 2.88
N GLU A 172 -33.53 -13.54 3.29
CA GLU A 172 -34.87 -13.64 3.92
C GLU A 172 -36.07 -13.42 2.97
N THR A 173 -35.88 -13.35 1.65
CA THR A 173 -36.97 -13.20 0.65
C THR A 173 -37.19 -14.45 -0.19
#